data_AF-A0A821XNY6-F1
#
_entry.id   AF-A0A821XNY6-F1
#
_cell.length_a   1.000
_cell.length_b   1.000
_cell.length_c   1.000
_cell.angle_alpha   90.00
_cell.angle_beta   90.00
_cell.angle_gamma   90.00
#
_symmetry.space_group_name_H-M   'P 1'
#
loop_
_entity.id
_entity.type
_entity.pdbx_description
1 polymer ?
#
loop_
_entity_poly.entity_id
_entity_poly.type
_entity_poly.pdbx_seq_one_letter_code
_entity_poly.pdbx_strand_id
1 'polypeptide(L)'
;MKEIIENHHSSAVFQLLRDKRLNIWSNMSTEEYRIFRSLVISLVLATDMANHASLIERMSTYFFFKETNITTTATDSKTLLQTLLHAADISNAAKPWPIYIQSTEKVVEEFFIQGDLEKVYYDDNQPTFDREKTDVVQLQIGFITHIVCPTVSGYLNNLNGSVCTSPFKDSGA
;
A
#
# COMPACT_ATOMS: atom_id res chain seq x y z
N MET A 1 10.64 -13.50 -11.03
CA MET A 1 10.88 -12.03 -11.02
C MET A 1 9.97 -11.47 -9.93
N LYS A 2 10.44 -10.60 -9.04
CA LYS A 2 9.63 -10.00 -7.94
C LYS A 2 9.32 -8.54 -8.28
N GLU A 3 8.21 -7.98 -7.77
CA GLU A 3 7.92 -6.53 -7.78
C GLU A 3 8.01 -5.89 -9.18
N ILE A 4 7.38 -6.51 -10.19
CA ILE A 4 7.58 -6.14 -11.61
C ILE A 4 7.11 -4.71 -11.87
N ILE A 5 5.92 -4.36 -11.37
CA ILE A 5 5.27 -3.07 -11.62
C ILE A 5 5.99 -1.97 -10.82
N GLU A 6 6.40 -2.25 -9.59
CA GLU A 6 7.09 -1.31 -8.70
C GLU A 6 8.50 -0.98 -9.23
N ASN A 7 9.21 -1.98 -9.78
CA ASN A 7 10.47 -1.75 -10.49
C ASN A 7 10.26 -0.89 -11.73
N HIS A 8 9.18 -1.12 -12.48
CA HIS A 8 8.83 -0.30 -13.64
C HIS A 8 8.53 1.15 -13.23
N HIS A 9 7.71 1.38 -12.20
CA HIS A 9 7.39 2.70 -11.66
C HIS A 9 8.66 3.47 -11.28
N SER A 10 9.55 2.83 -10.54
CA SER A 10 10.85 3.42 -10.15
C SER A 10 11.68 3.77 -11.39
N SER A 11 11.81 2.84 -12.33
CA SER A 11 12.58 3.04 -13.57
C SER A 11 12.04 4.23 -14.38
N ALA A 12 10.74 4.29 -14.59
CA ALA A 12 10.07 5.32 -15.37
C ALA A 12 10.29 6.72 -14.79
N VAL A 13 10.10 6.90 -13.48
CA VAL A 13 10.32 8.19 -12.79
C VAL A 13 11.77 8.66 -12.98
N PHE A 14 12.74 7.78 -12.78
CA PHE A 14 14.14 8.17 -12.92
C PHE A 14 14.61 8.31 -14.38
N GLN A 15 13.90 7.72 -15.32
CA GLN A 15 14.11 8.00 -16.75
C GLN A 15 13.64 9.41 -17.10
N LEU A 16 12.48 9.84 -16.59
CA LEU A 16 11.96 11.20 -16.78
C LEU A 16 12.89 12.26 -16.19
N LEU A 17 13.45 11.99 -14.99
CA LEU A 17 14.41 12.90 -14.33
C LEU A 17 15.74 13.07 -15.09
N ARG A 18 16.00 12.31 -16.17
CA ARG A 18 17.15 12.56 -17.06
C ARG A 18 16.95 13.82 -17.90
N ASP A 19 15.71 14.21 -18.16
CA ASP A 19 15.41 15.50 -18.77
C ASP A 19 15.61 16.60 -17.72
N LYS A 20 16.56 17.51 -17.99
CA LYS A 20 16.87 18.64 -17.10
C LYS A 20 15.67 19.52 -16.79
N ARG A 21 14.69 19.59 -17.70
CA ARG A 21 13.46 20.37 -17.51
C ARG A 21 12.50 19.74 -16.49
N LEU A 22 12.59 18.42 -16.32
CA LEU A 22 11.76 17.63 -15.40
C LEU A 22 12.49 17.31 -14.09
N ASN A 23 13.81 17.53 -14.04
CA ASN A 23 14.62 17.25 -12.87
C ASN A 23 14.43 18.28 -11.76
N ILE A 24 13.39 18.12 -10.95
CA ILE A 24 13.12 18.94 -9.77
C ILE A 24 14.19 18.82 -8.66
N TRP A 25 15.12 17.85 -8.78
CA TRP A 25 16.18 17.57 -7.82
C TRP A 25 17.57 18.00 -8.33
N SER A 26 17.63 18.88 -9.34
CA SER A 26 18.87 19.32 -9.97
C SER A 26 19.87 20.01 -9.03
N ASN A 27 19.38 20.54 -7.91
CA ASN A 27 20.18 21.28 -6.93
C ASN A 27 20.75 20.40 -5.81
N MET A 28 20.42 19.10 -5.78
CA MET A 28 21.04 18.17 -4.84
C MET A 28 22.50 17.92 -5.22
N SER A 29 23.35 17.78 -4.21
CA SER A 29 24.67 17.18 -4.43
C SER A 29 24.54 15.75 -4.92
N THR A 30 25.61 15.24 -5.56
CA THR A 30 25.66 13.85 -6.03
C THR A 30 25.38 12.84 -4.90
N GLU A 31 25.82 13.15 -3.68
CA GLU A 31 25.64 12.25 -2.54
C GLU A 31 24.20 12.27 -2.01
N GLU A 32 23.61 13.45 -1.86
CA GLU A 32 22.20 13.58 -1.48
C GLU A 32 21.29 12.88 -2.50
N TYR A 33 21.57 13.03 -3.80
CA TYR A 33 20.81 12.38 -4.85
C TYR A 33 20.90 10.85 -4.78
N ARG A 34 22.08 10.29 -4.45
CA ARG A 34 22.25 8.83 -4.26
C ARG A 34 21.41 8.32 -3.10
N ILE A 35 21.46 9.01 -1.96
CA ILE A 35 20.68 8.66 -0.77
C ILE A 35 19.18 8.75 -1.06
N PHE A 36 18.76 9.87 -1.64
CA PHE A 36 17.37 10.10 -2.06
C PHE A 36 16.87 9.01 -3.01
N ARG A 37 17.63 8.73 -4.08
CA ARG A 37 17.28 7.69 -5.06
C ARG A 37 17.13 6.32 -4.40
N SER A 38 18.08 5.94 -3.56
CA SER A 38 18.05 4.66 -2.83
C SER A 38 16.82 4.57 -1.93
N LEU A 39 16.49 5.64 -1.21
CA LEU A 39 15.31 5.71 -0.35
C LEU A 39 14.02 5.59 -1.17
N VAL A 40 13.83 6.39 -2.23
CA VAL A 40 12.62 6.37 -3.06
C VAL A 40 12.39 5.00 -3.68
N ILE A 41 13.41 4.37 -4.26
CA ILE A 41 13.29 3.02 -4.84
C ILE A 41 12.82 2.05 -3.75
N SER A 42 13.44 2.12 -2.57
CA SER A 42 13.06 1.23 -1.47
C SER A 42 11.64 1.48 -0.95
N LEU A 43 11.12 2.69 -1.04
CA LEU A 43 9.76 3.03 -0.65
C LEU A 43 8.75 2.51 -1.68
N VAL A 44 9.02 2.70 -2.97
CA VAL A 44 8.15 2.21 -4.06
C VAL A 44 8.10 0.68 -4.08
N LEU A 45 9.22 -0.02 -3.89
CA LEU A 45 9.20 -1.49 -3.82
C LEU A 45 8.41 -2.01 -2.60
N ALA A 46 8.30 -1.21 -1.54
CA ALA A 46 7.52 -1.59 -0.37
C ALA A 46 6.00 -1.44 -0.56
N THR A 47 5.52 -0.88 -1.67
CA THR A 47 4.07 -0.84 -1.96
C THR A 47 3.55 -2.15 -2.56
N ASP A 48 4.44 -3.08 -2.96
CA ASP A 48 4.03 -4.40 -3.42
C ASP A 48 3.27 -5.13 -2.30
N MET A 49 2.02 -5.51 -2.55
CA MET A 49 1.16 -6.22 -1.61
C MET A 49 1.73 -7.60 -1.19
N ALA A 50 2.63 -8.20 -1.96
CA ALA A 50 3.36 -9.40 -1.53
C ALA A 50 4.24 -9.16 -0.30
N ASN A 51 4.66 -7.90 -0.06
CA ASN A 51 5.44 -7.50 1.10
C ASN A 51 4.57 -7.13 2.31
N HIS A 52 3.24 -7.05 2.16
CA HIS A 52 2.32 -6.54 3.17
C HIS A 52 2.52 -7.20 4.55
N ALA A 53 2.48 -8.53 4.62
CA ALA A 53 2.61 -9.26 5.89
C ALA A 53 3.94 -8.96 6.60
N SER A 54 5.05 -8.92 5.84
CA SER A 54 6.37 -8.59 6.39
C SER A 54 6.44 -7.14 6.88
N LEU A 55 5.79 -6.20 6.17
CA LEU A 55 5.73 -4.80 6.58
C LEU A 55 4.95 -4.62 7.88
N ILE A 56 3.83 -5.32 8.06
CA ILE A 56 3.05 -5.31 9.30
C ILE A 56 3.86 -5.87 10.46
N GLU A 57 4.55 -7.00 10.28
CA GLU A 57 5.43 -7.58 11.31
C GLU A 57 6.52 -6.59 11.73
N ARG A 58 7.23 -6.02 10.75
CA ARG A 58 8.29 -5.03 10.99
C ARG A 58 7.79 -3.78 11.70
N MET A 59 6.57 -3.33 11.38
CA MET A 59 5.91 -2.23 12.08
C MET A 59 5.67 -2.56 13.55
N SER A 60 5.11 -3.73 13.84
CA SER A 60 4.90 -4.20 15.22
C SER A 60 6.20 -4.30 16.00
N THR A 61 7.25 -4.85 15.39
CA THR A 61 8.59 -4.92 15.99
C THR A 61 9.16 -3.53 16.28
N TYR A 62 9.04 -2.58 15.34
CA TYR A 62 9.50 -1.20 15.54
C TYR A 62 8.83 -0.54 16.76
N PHE A 63 7.51 -0.66 16.86
CA PHE A 63 6.79 -0.05 17.98
C PHE A 63 7.10 -0.72 19.33
N PHE A 64 7.28 -2.04 19.36
CA PHE A 64 7.73 -2.76 20.56
C PHE A 64 9.10 -2.25 21.07
N PHE A 65 10.06 -2.04 20.17
CA PHE A 65 11.37 -1.51 20.55
C PHE A 65 11.33 -0.04 20.97
N LYS A 66 10.44 0.75 20.37
CA LYS A 66 10.20 2.14 20.78
C LYS A 66 9.64 2.23 22.20
N GLU A 67 8.68 1.37 22.55
CA GLU A 67 8.09 1.31 23.90
C GLU A 67 9.13 0.93 24.96
N THR A 68 10.08 0.07 24.61
CA THR A 68 11.15 -0.39 25.51
C THR A 68 12.37 0.54 25.58
N ASN A 69 12.33 1.74 24.98
CA ASN A 69 13.41 2.73 24.93
C ASN A 69 14.74 2.20 24.36
N ILE A 70 14.71 1.17 23.51
CA ILE A 70 15.90 0.71 22.80
C ILE A 70 16.17 1.68 21.64
N THR A 71 17.37 2.25 21.58
CA THR A 71 17.75 3.32 20.64
C THR A 71 17.38 2.97 19.19
N THR A 72 16.57 3.83 18.57
CA THR A 72 16.17 3.69 17.17
C THR A 72 17.30 4.11 16.22
N THR A 73 17.64 3.24 15.28
CA THR A 73 18.67 3.41 14.24
C THR A 73 18.10 4.02 12.95
N ALA A 74 18.96 4.38 11.98
CA ALA A 74 18.52 4.82 10.65
C ALA A 74 17.68 3.77 9.89
N THR A 75 17.91 2.48 10.16
CA THR A 75 17.11 1.36 9.62
C THR A 75 15.66 1.42 10.09
N ASP A 76 15.43 1.97 11.27
CA ASP A 76 14.10 2.08 11.87
C ASP A 76 13.29 3.22 11.23
N SER A 77 13.96 4.34 10.89
CA SER A 77 13.33 5.44 10.15
C SER A 77 12.89 5.02 8.75
N LYS A 78 13.74 4.26 8.03
CA LYS A 78 13.40 3.72 6.71
C LYS A 78 12.21 2.75 6.77
N THR A 79 12.21 1.84 7.75
CA THR A 79 11.10 0.88 7.95
C THR A 79 9.80 1.60 8.23
N LEU A 80 9.81 2.62 9.09
CA LEU A 80 8.63 3.43 9.38
C LEU A 80 8.11 4.15 8.13
N LEU A 81 8.98 4.71 7.29
CA LEU A 81 8.56 5.36 6.04
C LEU A 81 7.94 4.36 5.05
N GLN A 82 8.50 3.16 4.94
CA GLN A 82 7.95 2.10 4.09
C GLN A 82 6.55 1.69 4.54
N THR A 83 6.38 1.44 5.84
CA THR A 83 5.08 1.02 6.40
C THR A 83 4.06 2.13 6.29
N LEU A 84 4.47 3.40 6.49
CA LEU A 84 3.58 4.56 6.37
C LEU A 84 3.12 4.78 4.93
N LEU A 85 4.03 4.67 3.96
CA LEU A 85 3.67 4.79 2.55
C LEU A 85 2.73 3.65 2.13
N HIS A 86 3.03 2.42 2.54
CA HIS A 86 2.15 1.26 2.30
C HIS A 86 0.76 1.47 2.87
N ALA A 87 0.67 1.93 4.12
CA ALA A 87 -0.61 2.23 4.77
C ALA A 87 -1.38 3.35 4.06
N ALA A 88 -0.68 4.36 3.53
CA ALA A 88 -1.28 5.42 2.73
C ALA A 88 -1.88 4.87 1.43
N ASP A 89 -1.20 3.94 0.78
CA ASP A 89 -1.63 3.32 -0.48
C ASP A 89 -2.93 2.51 -0.31
N ILE A 90 -3.05 1.75 0.78
CA ILE A 90 -4.26 0.99 1.11
C ILE A 90 -5.31 1.77 1.92
N SER A 91 -5.16 3.09 2.07
CA SER A 91 -5.98 3.90 2.99
C SER A 91 -7.42 4.17 2.52
N ASN A 92 -7.79 3.77 1.30
CA ASN A 92 -9.09 4.09 0.69
C ASN A 92 -10.27 3.69 1.58
N ALA A 93 -10.22 2.50 2.19
CA ALA A 93 -11.31 2.02 3.05
C ALA A 93 -11.38 2.70 4.43
N ALA A 94 -10.38 3.52 4.79
CA ALA A 94 -10.39 4.36 5.98
C ALA A 94 -10.90 5.78 5.70
N LYS A 95 -11.25 6.12 4.45
CA LYS A 95 -11.79 7.43 4.07
C LYS A 95 -13.31 7.50 4.30
N PRO A 96 -13.90 8.71 4.41
CA PRO A 96 -15.34 8.87 4.45
C PRO A 96 -16.05 8.11 3.33
N TRP A 97 -17.24 7.58 3.63
CA TRP A 97 -18.01 6.69 2.74
C TRP A 97 -18.10 7.16 1.28
N PRO A 98 -18.42 8.44 0.97
CA PRO A 98 -18.52 8.88 -0.42
C PRO A 98 -17.20 8.79 -1.20
N ILE A 99 -16.05 8.92 -0.53
CA ILE A 99 -14.72 8.80 -1.13
C ILE A 99 -14.37 7.32 -1.30
N TYR A 100 -14.63 6.52 -0.26
CA TYR A 100 -14.36 5.08 -0.30
C TYR A 100 -15.11 4.37 -1.41
N ILE A 101 -16.40 4.68 -1.62
CA ILE A 101 -17.20 4.08 -2.69
C ILE A 101 -16.62 4.41 -4.07
N GLN A 102 -16.28 5.67 -4.33
CA GLN A 102 -15.67 6.07 -5.60
C GLN A 102 -14.34 5.37 -5.86
N SER A 103 -13.50 5.20 -4.83
CA SER A 103 -12.24 4.44 -4.96
C SER A 103 -12.51 2.95 -5.23
N THR A 104 -13.49 2.37 -4.54
CA THR A 104 -13.89 0.97 -4.72
C THR A 104 -14.37 0.70 -6.14
N GLU A 105 -15.27 1.54 -6.68
CA GLU A 105 -15.79 1.40 -8.03
C GLU A 105 -14.67 1.40 -9.08
N LYS A 106 -13.68 2.30 -8.93
CA LYS A 106 -12.55 2.39 -9.85
C LYS A 106 -11.65 1.15 -9.81
N VAL A 107 -11.30 0.68 -8.61
CA VAL A 107 -10.43 -0.49 -8.44
C VAL A 107 -11.12 -1.76 -8.91
N VAL A 108 -12.41 -1.92 -8.60
CA VAL A 108 -13.19 -3.08 -9.02
C VAL A 108 -13.38 -3.10 -10.54
N GLU A 109 -13.63 -1.95 -11.17
CA GLU A 109 -13.70 -1.89 -12.63
C GLU A 109 -12.36 -2.25 -13.27
N GLU A 110 -11.23 -1.80 -12.71
CA GLU A 110 -9.89 -2.19 -13.19
C GLU A 110 -9.67 -3.71 -13.09
N PHE A 111 -10.05 -4.33 -11.97
CA PHE A 111 -9.98 -5.79 -11.81
C PHE A 111 -10.84 -6.54 -12.82
N PHE A 112 -12.04 -6.03 -13.12
CA PHE A 112 -12.92 -6.64 -14.10
C PHE A 112 -12.42 -6.48 -15.53
N ILE A 113 -11.85 -5.33 -15.88
CA ILE A 113 -11.19 -5.13 -17.18
C ILE A 113 -10.04 -6.12 -17.33
N GLN A 114 -9.22 -6.31 -16.29
CA GLN A 114 -8.15 -7.32 -16.31
C GLN A 114 -8.73 -8.73 -16.48
N GLY A 115 -9.78 -9.09 -15.74
CA GLY A 115 -10.43 -10.39 -15.85
C GLY A 115 -11.03 -10.67 -17.23
N ASP A 116 -11.59 -9.66 -17.89
CA ASP A 116 -12.08 -9.79 -19.26
C ASP A 116 -10.93 -10.02 -20.26
N LEU A 117 -9.80 -9.33 -20.09
CA LEU A 117 -8.60 -9.58 -20.88
C LEU A 117 -8.06 -10.99 -20.62
N GLU A 118 -8.07 -11.45 -19.37
CA GLU A 118 -7.65 -12.81 -19.02
C GLU A 118 -8.50 -13.87 -19.75
N LYS A 119 -9.83 -13.70 -19.83
CA LYS A 119 -10.70 -14.60 -20.61
C LYS A 119 -10.36 -14.63 -22.10
N VAL A 120 -9.91 -13.50 -22.66
CA VAL A 120 -9.56 -13.40 -24.09
C VAL A 120 -8.21 -14.05 -24.39
N TYR A 121 -7.23 -13.87 -23.50
CA TYR A 121 -5.85 -14.28 -23.74
C TYR A 121 -5.45 -15.62 -23.10
N TYR A 122 -6.21 -16.13 -22.13
CA TYR A 122 -5.95 -17.41 -21.46
C TYR A 122 -7.10 -18.40 -21.70
N ASP A 123 -6.75 -19.65 -22.03
CA ASP A 123 -7.70 -20.72 -22.38
C ASP A 123 -8.41 -21.33 -21.16
N ASP A 124 -8.17 -20.81 -19.95
CA ASP A 124 -8.61 -21.43 -18.70
C ASP A 124 -10.02 -21.00 -18.27
N ASN A 125 -10.64 -20.00 -18.93
CA ASN A 125 -11.98 -19.46 -18.60
C ASN A 125 -12.24 -19.15 -17.10
N GLN A 126 -11.17 -19.08 -16.29
CA GLN A 126 -11.19 -18.77 -14.87
C GLN A 126 -10.36 -17.50 -14.65
N PRO A 127 -10.93 -16.31 -14.92
CA PRO A 127 -10.24 -15.06 -14.62
C PRO A 127 -10.04 -14.91 -13.12
N THR A 128 -9.04 -14.14 -12.74
CA THR A 128 -8.76 -13.75 -11.36
C THR A 128 -9.97 -13.03 -10.74
N PHE A 129 -10.62 -12.15 -11.52
CA PHE A 129 -11.84 -11.45 -11.12
C PHE A 129 -12.89 -11.52 -12.23
N ASP A 130 -14.08 -12.04 -11.92
CA ASP A 130 -15.16 -12.21 -12.88
C ASP A 130 -16.32 -11.29 -12.53
N ARG A 131 -16.61 -10.29 -13.37
CA ARG A 131 -17.66 -9.30 -13.13
C ARG A 131 -19.05 -9.88 -12.93
N GLU A 132 -19.29 -11.11 -13.41
CA GLU A 132 -20.57 -11.81 -13.24
C GLU A 132 -20.67 -12.62 -11.95
N LYS A 133 -19.54 -12.93 -11.30
CA LYS A 133 -19.48 -13.84 -10.14
C LYS A 133 -18.91 -13.21 -8.89
N THR A 134 -18.13 -12.14 -9.01
CA THR A 134 -17.46 -11.49 -7.88
C THR A 134 -18.48 -10.78 -6.99
N ASP A 135 -18.61 -11.22 -5.75
CA ASP A 135 -19.31 -10.48 -4.70
C ASP A 135 -18.42 -9.34 -4.20
N VAL A 136 -18.68 -8.13 -4.71
CA VAL A 136 -17.92 -6.92 -4.37
C VAL A 136 -18.05 -6.57 -2.89
N VAL A 137 -19.21 -6.83 -2.26
CA VAL A 137 -19.43 -6.51 -0.85
C VAL A 137 -18.55 -7.40 0.02
N GLN A 138 -18.54 -8.71 -0.24
CA GLN A 138 -17.68 -9.64 0.50
C GLN A 138 -16.19 -9.38 0.24
N LEU A 139 -15.81 -9.03 -1.00
CA LEU A 139 -14.44 -8.62 -1.32
C LEU A 139 -14.00 -7.43 -0.46
N GLN A 140 -14.85 -6.41 -0.34
CA GLN A 140 -14.57 -5.22 0.47
C GLN A 140 -14.56 -5.50 1.98
N ILE A 141 -15.48 -6.33 2.48
CA ILE A 141 -15.47 -6.78 3.89
C ILE A 141 -14.16 -7.51 4.20
N GLY A 142 -13.72 -8.40 3.30
CA GLY A 142 -12.45 -9.12 3.44
C GLY A 142 -11.25 -8.18 3.43
N PHE A 143 -11.19 -7.24 2.47
CA PHE A 143 -10.12 -6.26 2.38
C PHE A 143 -10.03 -5.39 3.65
N ILE A 144 -11.16 -4.89 4.16
CA ILE A 144 -11.19 -4.12 5.40
C ILE A 144 -10.72 -4.97 6.58
N THR A 145 -11.28 -6.16 6.74
CA THR A 145 -11.06 -7.01 7.92
C THR A 145 -9.64 -7.52 8.00
N HIS A 146 -9.05 -7.91 6.88
CA HIS A 146 -7.78 -8.64 6.86
C HIS A 146 -6.58 -7.78 6.46
N ILE A 147 -6.79 -6.64 5.78
CA ILE A 147 -5.69 -5.79 5.29
C ILE A 147 -5.71 -4.43 5.98
N VAL A 148 -6.82 -3.68 5.86
CA VAL A 148 -6.86 -2.28 6.32
C VAL A 148 -6.91 -2.17 7.84
N CYS A 149 -7.82 -2.90 8.50
CA CYS A 149 -7.98 -2.85 9.96
C CYS A 149 -6.69 -3.21 10.70
N PRO A 150 -5.99 -4.34 10.42
CA PRO A 150 -4.73 -4.66 11.10
C PRO A 150 -3.66 -3.58 10.91
N THR A 151 -3.58 -3.00 9.72
CA THR A 151 -2.63 -1.92 9.41
C THR A 151 -2.92 -0.68 10.24
N VAL A 152 -4.16 -0.18 10.20
CA VAL A 152 -4.54 1.07 10.88
C VAL A 152 -4.51 0.89 12.40
N SER A 153 -5.00 -0.23 12.93
CA SER A 153 -4.93 -0.52 14.37
C SER A 153 -3.49 -0.59 14.85
N GLY A 154 -2.58 -1.15 14.05
CA GLY A 154 -1.15 -1.16 14.35
C GLY A 154 -0.56 0.24 14.53
N TYR A 155 -1.04 1.25 13.80
CA TYR A 155 -0.62 2.64 14.02
C TYR A 155 -1.32 3.30 15.20
N LEU A 156 -2.65 3.20 15.28
CA LEU A 156 -3.43 3.93 16.29
C LEU A 156 -3.07 3.53 17.72
N ASN A 157 -2.89 2.22 17.96
CA ASN A 157 -2.50 1.68 19.26
C ASN A 157 -1.14 2.22 19.74
N ASN A 158 -0.27 2.63 18.80
CA ASN A 158 1.10 3.03 19.09
C ASN A 158 1.34 4.55 18.95
N LEU A 159 0.35 5.31 18.47
CA LEU A 159 0.42 6.76 18.26
C LEU A 159 -0.51 7.57 19.18
N ASN A 160 -1.05 6.97 20.25
CA ASN A 160 -2.05 7.58 21.14
C ASN A 160 -3.31 8.06 20.41
N GLY A 161 -3.66 7.45 19.27
CA GLY A 161 -4.86 7.78 18.50
C GLY A 161 -6.04 6.92 18.91
N SER A 162 -7.19 7.53 19.19
CA SER A 162 -8.44 6.81 19.43
C SER A 162 -8.87 6.02 18.18
N VAL A 163 -9.22 4.74 18.37
CA VAL A 163 -9.69 3.85 17.30
C VAL A 163 -11.06 4.31 16.79
N CYS A 164 -11.19 4.50 15.48
CA CYS A 164 -12.48 4.58 14.83
C CYS A 164 -13.05 3.15 14.81
N THR A 165 -13.88 2.82 15.79
CA THR A 165 -14.56 1.52 15.82
C THR A 165 -15.47 1.41 14.60
N SER A 166 -15.38 0.31 13.87
CA SER A 166 -16.24 -0.02 12.73
C SER A 166 -17.70 0.37 12.99
N PRO A 167 -18.40 1.01 12.02
CA PRO A 167 -19.82 1.29 12.14
C PRO A 167 -20.69 0.01 12.11
N PHE A 168 -20.10 -1.16 11.92
CA PHE A 168 -20.80 -2.45 11.79
C PHE A 168 -20.73 -3.35 13.03
N LYS A 169 -20.41 -2.80 14.23
CA LYS A 169 -20.64 -3.55 15.47
C LYS A 169 -22.11 -3.41 15.90
N ASP A 170 -22.79 -4.55 15.90
CA ASP A 170 -24.03 -4.88 16.61
C ASP A 170 -25.33 -4.19 16.15
N SER A 171 -25.87 -4.63 15.02
CA SER A 171 -27.33 -4.79 14.92
C SER A 171 -27.68 -6.21 15.33
N GLY A 172 -27.91 -6.40 16.64
CA GLY A 172 -28.41 -7.65 17.18
C GLY A 172 -29.71 -8.07 16.49
N ALA A 173 -29.76 -9.35 16.15
CA ALA A 173 -30.98 -10.13 15.95
C ALA A 173 -30.82 -11.42 16.77
#